data_AF-A0A379TI11-F1
#
_entry.id   AF-A0A379TI11-F1
#
_cell.length_a   1.000
_cell.length_b   1.000
_cell.length_c   1.000
_cell.angle_alpha   90.00
_cell.angle_beta   90.00
_cell.angle_gamma   90.00
#
_symmetry.space_group_name_H-M   'P 1'
#
loop_
_entity.id
_entity.type
_entity.pdbx_description
1 polymer ?
#
loop_
_entity_poly.entity_id
_entity_poly.type
_entity_poly.pdbx_seq_one_letter_code
_entity_poly.pdbx_strand_id
1 'polypeptide(L)'
;MSDTRQLDALPPLALDLTPQALAEARALHTQQRPLRQRLAALQGQITPKQKRQAQLQAAITRHQQEQTQYTQRLADKRLSYKAKAQELADVRTICEQEARIKDLEGQRARLQPGQPCPLCGSTTHPAIDAYQALEVSANQARRDALEKEVNTLAEEGAALRGQLDALTQQVQRDESEARSLLLEEQALTEEWQTLCAALSVQLQPQEDLSGWLTGAEEHEQQLDQLSQRHALQTQIAAHTEQVARFTAQIAQRQASLTADLALYKLSLPAPEDEATWLSDRADEAKMWQQRQTELADLQTQLDRLAPLLETLPQMGTVDIDDDVPLDNWRQAHDECVSLQSQLQTLQQQATQEQQRATEATVHFDAALKNSPFDSQTAFLAALLDEETLTCLEKQQQALESQLQQAKALSVQSAQNAG
;
A
#
# COMPACT_ATOMS: atom_id res chain seq x y z
N MET A 1 24.03 14.89 -8.81
CA MET A 1 23.21 16.05 -9.24
C MET A 1 21.75 15.87 -8.85
N SER A 2 21.13 14.69 -9.05
CA SER A 2 19.76 14.42 -8.58
C SER A 2 19.65 14.50 -7.05
N ASP A 3 20.52 13.80 -6.32
CA ASP A 3 20.40 13.65 -4.87
C ASP A 3 20.65 14.94 -4.09
N THR A 4 21.56 15.80 -4.59
CA THR A 4 21.79 17.14 -4.03
C THR A 4 20.56 18.02 -4.18
N ARG A 5 19.91 18.00 -5.36
CA ARG A 5 18.65 18.71 -5.59
C ARG A 5 17.51 18.14 -4.74
N GLN A 6 17.49 16.83 -4.50
CA GLN A 6 16.53 16.18 -3.60
C GLN A 6 16.74 16.61 -2.14
N LEU A 7 18.00 16.71 -1.69
CA LEU A 7 18.32 17.19 -0.34
C LEU A 7 17.92 18.66 -0.14
N ASP A 8 18.14 19.50 -1.16
CA ASP A 8 17.77 20.92 -1.14
C ASP A 8 16.24 21.14 -1.21
N ALA A 9 15.51 20.18 -1.79
CA ALA A 9 14.04 20.21 -1.84
C ALA A 9 13.38 19.78 -0.51
N LEU A 10 14.11 19.15 0.42
CA LEU A 10 13.57 18.77 1.71
C LEU A 10 13.40 20.01 2.62
N PRO A 11 12.29 20.12 3.38
CA PRO A 11 12.06 21.23 4.28
C PRO A 11 13.21 21.44 5.27
N PRO A 12 13.51 22.70 5.66
CA PRO A 12 14.47 22.96 6.71
C PRO A 12 13.94 22.40 8.03
N LEU A 13 14.75 21.56 8.69
CA LEU A 13 14.45 21.00 10.00
C LEU A 13 15.33 21.67 11.06
N ALA A 14 14.76 21.98 12.21
CA ALA A 14 15.48 22.49 13.37
C ALA A 14 16.03 21.38 14.29
N LEU A 15 15.67 20.12 14.03
CA LEU A 15 16.16 18.97 14.78
C LEU A 15 17.54 18.55 14.27
N ASP A 16 18.54 18.66 15.14
CA ASP A 16 19.89 18.10 14.95
C ASP A 16 20.07 16.89 15.86
N LEU A 17 19.73 15.70 15.34
CA LEU A 17 19.98 14.41 15.99
C LEU A 17 21.06 13.65 15.24
N THR A 18 21.88 12.87 15.96
CA THR A 18 22.79 11.92 15.32
C THR A 18 21.99 10.76 14.70
N PRO A 19 22.54 10.02 13.70
CA PRO A 19 21.85 8.87 13.12
C PRO A 19 21.46 7.80 14.16
N GLN A 20 22.28 7.62 15.19
CA GLN A 20 21.97 6.71 16.30
C GLN A 20 20.83 7.24 17.18
N ALA A 21 20.90 8.50 17.61
CA ALA A 21 19.84 9.11 18.43
C ALA A 21 18.51 9.17 17.67
N LEU A 22 18.55 9.37 16.35
CA LEU A 22 17.38 9.31 15.47
C LEU A 22 16.77 7.91 15.44
N ALA A 23 17.58 6.85 15.32
CA ALA A 23 17.09 5.47 15.33
C ALA A 23 16.44 5.13 16.68
N GLU A 24 17.05 5.53 17.79
CA GLU A 24 16.50 5.37 19.14
C GLU A 24 15.18 6.13 19.30
N ALA A 25 15.11 7.39 18.87
CA ALA A 25 13.89 8.21 18.92
C ALA A 25 12.75 7.61 18.07
N ARG A 26 13.04 7.11 16.86
CA ARG A 26 12.05 6.44 16.01
C ARG A 26 11.56 5.11 16.60
N ALA A 27 12.46 4.33 17.20
CA ALA A 27 12.10 3.10 17.91
C ALA A 27 11.18 3.40 19.10
N LEU A 28 11.49 4.43 19.88
CA LEU A 28 10.65 4.89 20.98
C LEU A 28 9.27 5.33 20.47
N HIS A 29 9.20 6.16 19.41
CA HIS A 29 7.93 6.57 18.81
C HIS A 29 7.08 5.40 18.33
N THR A 30 7.72 4.39 17.73
CA THR A 30 7.07 3.16 17.26
C THR A 30 6.49 2.36 18.43
N GLN A 31 7.24 2.24 19.53
CA GLN A 31 6.77 1.56 20.75
C GLN A 31 5.61 2.31 21.42
N GLN A 32 5.66 3.65 21.43
CA GLN A 32 4.65 4.48 22.08
C GLN A 32 3.37 4.67 21.26
N ARG A 33 3.43 4.53 19.93
CA ARG A 33 2.28 4.68 19.02
C ARG A 33 1.03 3.88 19.43
N PRO A 34 1.09 2.55 19.71
CA PRO A 34 -0.09 1.81 20.16
C PRO A 34 -0.63 2.30 21.51
N LEU A 35 0.24 2.76 22.41
CA LEU A 35 -0.18 3.31 23.71
C LEU A 35 -0.94 4.64 23.53
N ARG A 36 -0.46 5.53 22.65
CA ARG A 36 -1.14 6.79 22.28
C ARG A 36 -2.53 6.52 21.68
N GLN A 37 -2.62 5.53 20.78
CA GLN A 37 -3.90 5.11 20.19
C GLN A 37 -4.86 4.51 21.21
N ARG A 38 -4.34 3.71 22.15
CA ARG A 38 -5.15 3.14 23.23
C ARG A 38 -5.69 4.24 24.16
N LEU A 39 -4.89 5.24 24.52
CA LEU A 39 -5.36 6.41 25.27
C LEU A 39 -6.51 7.12 24.55
N ALA A 40 -6.35 7.42 23.26
CA ALA A 40 -7.42 8.04 22.46
C ALA A 40 -8.71 7.20 22.46
N ALA A 41 -8.59 5.88 22.33
CA ALA A 41 -9.72 4.96 22.38
C ALA A 41 -10.38 4.89 23.76
N LEU A 42 -9.60 4.99 24.84
CA LEU A 42 -10.13 5.05 26.22
C LEU A 42 -10.88 6.36 26.46
N GLN A 43 -10.37 7.50 25.99
CA GLN A 43 -11.09 8.77 26.08
C GLN A 43 -12.48 8.66 25.42
N GLY A 44 -12.52 8.09 24.21
CA GLY A 44 -13.78 7.85 23.48
C GLY A 44 -14.77 6.95 24.22
N GLN A 45 -14.32 6.15 25.19
CA GLN A 45 -15.18 5.30 26.04
C GLN A 45 -15.55 5.97 27.37
N ILE A 46 -14.64 6.71 27.99
CA ILE A 46 -14.83 7.36 29.30
C ILE A 46 -15.84 8.51 29.18
N THR A 47 -15.67 9.40 28.20
CA THR A 47 -16.54 10.58 28.03
C THR A 47 -18.05 10.24 27.91
N PRO A 48 -18.49 9.28 27.05
CA PRO A 48 -19.91 8.94 26.98
C PRO A 48 -20.42 8.25 28.26
N LYS A 49 -19.59 7.46 28.95
CA LYS A 49 -19.97 6.81 30.22
C LYS A 49 -20.16 7.84 31.32
N GLN A 50 -19.26 8.81 31.46
CA GLN A 50 -19.41 9.95 32.38
C GLN A 50 -20.68 10.75 32.10
N LYS A 51 -20.97 11.03 30.83
CA LYS A 51 -22.21 11.70 30.42
C LYS A 51 -23.45 10.89 30.79
N ARG A 52 -23.45 9.57 30.55
CA ARG A 52 -24.55 8.67 30.90
C ARG A 52 -24.75 8.60 32.41
N GLN A 53 -23.67 8.53 33.18
CA GLN A 53 -23.70 8.51 34.63
C GLN A 53 -24.32 9.80 35.19
N ALA A 54 -23.92 10.97 34.68
CA ALA A 54 -24.51 12.25 35.07
C ALA A 54 -26.02 12.31 34.76
N GLN A 55 -26.45 11.79 33.60
CA GLN A 55 -27.87 11.70 33.23
C GLN A 55 -28.67 10.76 34.14
N LEU A 56 -28.13 9.58 34.46
CA LEU A 56 -28.76 8.65 35.40
C LEU A 56 -28.86 9.24 36.79
N GLN A 57 -27.81 9.90 37.29
CA GLN A 57 -27.84 10.52 38.61
C GLN A 57 -28.92 11.60 38.71
N ALA A 58 -29.07 12.42 37.66
CA ALA A 58 -30.14 13.41 37.57
C ALA A 58 -31.54 12.76 37.54
N ALA A 59 -31.70 11.65 36.79
CA ALA A 59 -32.96 10.90 36.73
C ALA A 59 -33.32 10.26 38.08
N ILE A 60 -32.35 9.66 38.77
CA ILE A 60 -32.51 9.08 40.11
C ILE A 60 -33.00 10.15 41.08
N THR A 61 -32.34 11.32 41.12
CA THR A 61 -32.76 12.43 42.00
C THR A 61 -34.19 12.89 41.68
N ARG A 62 -34.56 12.99 40.40
CA ARG A 62 -35.94 13.34 39.99
C ARG A 62 -36.95 12.31 40.47
N HIS A 63 -36.69 11.01 40.23
CA HIS A 63 -37.60 9.95 40.63
C HIS A 63 -37.71 9.83 42.16
N GLN A 64 -36.64 10.06 42.91
CA GLN A 64 -36.68 10.12 44.38
C GLN A 64 -37.56 11.27 44.89
N GLN A 65 -37.52 12.44 44.24
CA GLN A 65 -38.43 13.55 44.55
C GLN A 65 -39.89 13.19 44.24
N GLU A 66 -40.15 12.55 43.09
CA GLU A 66 -41.49 12.06 42.73
C GLU A 66 -42.00 11.01 43.73
N GLN A 67 -41.16 10.07 44.18
CA GLN A 67 -41.52 9.10 45.22
C GLN A 67 -41.95 9.80 46.51
N THR A 68 -41.23 10.84 46.92
CA THR A 68 -41.57 11.62 48.12
C THR A 68 -42.96 12.25 47.97
N GLN A 69 -43.26 12.84 46.80
CA GLN A 69 -44.57 13.44 46.51
C GLN A 69 -45.69 12.41 46.50
N TYR A 70 -45.50 11.27 45.82
CA TYR A 70 -46.51 10.21 45.76
C TYR A 70 -46.74 9.56 47.13
N THR A 71 -45.69 9.42 47.94
CA THR A 71 -45.78 8.88 49.30
C THR A 71 -46.63 9.80 50.18
N GLN A 72 -46.44 11.12 50.07
CA GLN A 72 -47.26 12.10 50.75
C GLN A 72 -48.72 12.04 50.30
N ARG A 73 -48.98 12.04 48.98
CA ARG A 73 -50.35 11.91 48.44
C ARG A 73 -51.05 10.64 48.91
N LEU A 74 -50.33 9.51 48.97
CA LEU A 74 -50.87 8.25 49.48
C LEU A 74 -51.19 8.33 50.97
N ALA A 75 -50.35 9.00 51.77
CA ALA A 75 -50.62 9.23 53.20
C ALA A 75 -51.89 10.07 53.40
N ASP A 76 -52.06 11.16 52.64
CA ASP A 76 -53.24 12.01 52.67
C ASP A 76 -54.51 11.23 52.29
N LYS A 77 -54.44 10.40 51.24
CA LYS A 77 -55.55 9.53 50.83
C LYS A 77 -55.90 8.47 51.87
N ARG A 78 -54.91 7.89 52.56
CA ARG A 78 -55.15 6.95 53.68
C ARG A 78 -55.86 7.62 54.85
N LEU A 79 -55.51 8.87 55.16
CA LEU A 79 -56.20 9.65 56.20
C LEU A 79 -57.65 9.93 55.81
N SER A 80 -57.89 10.37 54.57
CA SER A 80 -59.24 10.62 54.05
C SER A 80 -60.09 9.34 54.02
N TYR A 81 -59.53 8.22 53.57
CA TYR A 81 -60.18 6.91 53.60
C TYR A 81 -60.58 6.52 55.03
N LYS A 82 -59.68 6.68 56.00
CA LYS A 82 -59.97 6.34 57.40
C LYS A 82 -61.13 7.16 57.96
N ALA A 83 -61.16 8.47 57.68
CA ALA A 83 -62.25 9.34 58.12
C ALA A 83 -63.60 8.94 57.48
N LYS A 84 -63.62 8.75 56.15
CA LYS A 84 -64.83 8.39 55.42
C LYS A 84 -65.34 6.97 55.71
N ALA A 85 -64.44 6.02 55.95
CA ALA A 85 -64.80 4.68 56.38
C ALA A 85 -65.44 4.68 57.78
N GLN A 86 -64.99 5.55 58.69
CA GLN A 86 -65.63 5.74 59.99
C GLN A 86 -67.03 6.36 59.82
N GLU A 87 -67.18 7.43 59.03
CA GLU A 87 -68.49 8.02 58.72
C GLU A 87 -69.46 6.98 58.14
N LEU A 88 -68.99 6.14 57.22
CA LEU A 88 -69.79 5.06 56.64
C LEU A 88 -70.21 4.03 57.69
N ALA A 89 -69.32 3.65 58.61
CA ALA A 89 -69.63 2.71 59.69
C ALA A 89 -70.70 3.28 60.63
N ASP A 90 -70.56 4.54 61.03
CA ASP A 90 -71.52 5.23 61.89
C ASP A 90 -72.91 5.33 61.22
N VAL A 91 -72.95 5.74 59.93
CA VAL A 91 -74.20 5.82 59.15
C VAL A 91 -74.82 4.44 58.91
N ARG A 92 -74.02 3.38 58.74
CA ARG A 92 -74.54 2.01 58.65
C ARG A 92 -75.24 1.59 59.94
N THR A 93 -74.65 1.89 61.10
CA THR A 93 -75.31 1.63 62.40
C THR A 93 -76.63 2.40 62.55
N ILE A 94 -76.68 3.65 62.09
CA ILE A 94 -77.94 4.44 62.07
C ILE A 94 -78.97 3.77 61.17
N CYS A 95 -78.62 3.39 59.94
CA CYS A 95 -79.53 2.70 59.02
C CYS A 95 -80.04 1.36 59.57
N GLU A 96 -79.20 0.61 60.31
CA GLU A 96 -79.61 -0.64 60.97
C GLU A 96 -80.61 -0.38 62.10
N GLN A 97 -80.36 0.64 62.92
CA GLN A 97 -81.29 1.07 63.97
C GLN A 97 -82.62 1.53 63.37
N GLU A 98 -82.59 2.32 62.29
CA GLU A 98 -83.80 2.75 61.57
C GLU A 98 -84.58 1.58 60.97
N ALA A 99 -83.88 0.59 60.37
CA ALA A 99 -84.53 -0.62 59.87
C ALA A 99 -85.19 -1.40 61.00
N ARG A 100 -84.55 -1.47 62.18
CA ARG A 100 -85.11 -2.13 63.37
C ARG A 100 -86.31 -1.37 63.93
N ILE A 101 -86.25 -0.04 63.97
CA ILE A 101 -87.37 0.83 64.37
C ILE A 101 -88.55 0.61 63.42
N LYS A 102 -88.31 0.61 62.11
CA LYS A 102 -89.34 0.35 61.09
C LYS A 102 -89.98 -1.04 61.21
N ASP A 103 -89.19 -2.07 61.51
CA ASP A 103 -89.70 -3.43 61.79
C ASP A 103 -90.59 -3.44 63.04
N LEU A 104 -90.16 -2.80 64.13
CA LEU A 104 -90.94 -2.66 65.36
C LEU A 104 -92.21 -1.82 65.15
N GLU A 105 -92.16 -0.76 64.34
CA GLU A 105 -93.33 0.02 63.93
C GLU A 105 -94.30 -0.81 63.08
N GLY A 106 -93.79 -1.60 62.14
CA GLY A 106 -94.61 -2.54 61.36
C GLY A 106 -95.28 -3.60 62.24
N GLN A 107 -94.61 -4.06 63.30
CA GLN A 107 -95.19 -4.96 64.30
C GLN A 107 -96.21 -4.25 65.19
N ARG A 108 -95.97 -2.98 65.57
CA ARG A 108 -96.91 -2.13 66.32
C ARG A 108 -98.19 -1.84 65.53
N ALA A 109 -98.08 -1.60 64.23
CA ALA A 109 -99.24 -1.40 63.34
C ALA A 109 -100.16 -2.63 63.23
N ARG A 110 -99.66 -3.83 63.62
CA ARG A 110 -100.44 -5.08 63.64
C ARG A 110 -101.16 -5.32 64.98
N LEU A 111 -100.96 -4.47 65.99
CA LEU A 111 -101.62 -4.58 67.28
C LEU A 111 -103.08 -4.11 67.18
N GLN A 112 -104.00 -4.93 67.68
CA GLN A 112 -105.44 -4.60 67.69
C GLN A 112 -105.91 -4.18 69.09
N PRO A 113 -106.85 -3.21 69.20
CA PRO A 113 -107.39 -2.76 70.48
C PRO A 113 -108.01 -3.92 71.27
N GLY A 114 -107.57 -4.12 72.52
CA GLY A 114 -108.13 -5.11 73.45
C GLY A 114 -107.51 -6.52 73.42
N GLN A 115 -106.61 -6.82 72.48
CA GLN A 115 -105.85 -8.09 72.45
C GLN A 115 -104.46 -7.89 73.10
N PRO A 116 -103.92 -8.86 73.86
CA PRO A 116 -102.61 -8.75 74.50
C PRO A 116 -101.49 -8.73 73.46
N CYS A 117 -100.58 -7.76 73.55
CA CYS A 117 -99.42 -7.67 72.67
C CYS A 117 -98.48 -8.90 72.83
N PRO A 118 -98.04 -9.56 71.74
CA PRO A 118 -97.20 -10.76 71.82
C PRO A 118 -95.78 -10.50 72.33
N LEU A 119 -95.34 -9.24 72.39
CA LEU A 119 -94.00 -8.86 72.86
C LEU A 119 -93.96 -8.39 74.33
N CYS A 120 -95.06 -7.83 74.87
CA CYS A 120 -95.07 -7.24 76.21
C CYS A 120 -96.31 -7.56 77.08
N GLY A 121 -97.33 -8.23 76.54
CA GLY A 121 -98.52 -8.68 77.30
C GLY A 121 -99.51 -7.58 77.71
N SER A 122 -99.25 -6.30 77.43
CA SER A 122 -100.16 -5.19 77.74
C SER A 122 -101.26 -5.02 76.68
N THR A 123 -102.44 -4.55 77.10
CA THR A 123 -103.64 -4.31 76.27
C THR A 123 -103.87 -2.83 75.93
N THR A 124 -103.02 -1.92 76.42
CA THR A 124 -103.17 -0.46 76.25
C THR A 124 -101.84 0.20 75.91
N HIS A 125 -101.78 0.91 74.77
CA HIS A 125 -100.57 1.55 74.25
C HIS A 125 -100.89 2.99 73.75
N PRO A 126 -100.93 3.99 74.65
CA PRO A 126 -101.39 5.34 74.32
C PRO A 126 -100.40 6.19 73.50
N ALA A 127 -99.19 5.72 73.24
CA ALA A 127 -98.12 6.48 72.59
C ALA A 127 -97.85 6.06 71.12
N ILE A 128 -98.69 5.23 70.50
CA ILE A 128 -98.46 4.68 69.16
C ILE A 128 -98.56 5.75 68.05
N ASP A 129 -99.53 6.66 68.15
CA ASP A 129 -99.81 7.66 67.10
C ASP A 129 -98.70 8.73 66.97
N ALA A 130 -97.87 8.91 68.00
CA ALA A 130 -96.85 9.97 68.02
C ALA A 130 -95.56 9.64 67.24
N TYR A 131 -95.31 8.38 66.89
CA TYR A 131 -94.02 7.93 66.33
C TYR A 131 -94.07 7.48 64.86
N GLN A 132 -95.24 7.55 64.19
CA GLN A 132 -95.49 6.87 62.91
C GLN A 132 -94.83 7.50 61.66
N ALA A 133 -93.95 8.51 61.82
CA ALA A 133 -93.47 9.35 60.72
C ALA A 133 -91.93 9.45 60.63
N LEU A 134 -91.21 8.33 60.74
CA LEU A 134 -89.77 8.28 60.46
C LEU A 134 -89.51 7.73 59.06
N GLU A 135 -89.18 8.62 58.11
CA GLU A 135 -88.78 8.23 56.75
C GLU A 135 -87.30 7.81 56.70
N VAL A 136 -87.08 6.53 56.39
CA VAL A 136 -85.77 5.84 56.40
C VAL A 136 -84.90 6.13 55.15
N SER A 137 -85.35 6.96 54.20
CA SER A 137 -84.73 7.09 52.87
C SER A 137 -83.46 7.96 52.83
N ALA A 138 -83.37 9.00 53.67
CA ALA A 138 -82.27 9.97 53.61
C ALA A 138 -80.93 9.37 54.06
N ASN A 139 -80.94 8.59 55.14
CA ASN A 139 -79.72 7.95 55.65
C ASN A 139 -79.28 6.77 54.77
N GLN A 140 -80.21 6.06 54.12
CA GLN A 140 -79.89 5.06 53.11
C GLN A 140 -79.18 5.67 51.89
N ALA A 141 -79.69 6.77 51.35
CA ALA A 141 -79.03 7.49 50.25
C ALA A 141 -77.64 8.01 50.65
N ARG A 142 -77.50 8.51 51.89
CA ARG A 142 -76.21 8.96 52.45
C ARG A 142 -75.21 7.82 52.60
N ARG A 143 -75.66 6.64 53.07
CA ARG A 143 -74.84 5.42 53.16
C ARG A 143 -74.30 5.03 51.79
N ASP A 144 -75.17 4.95 50.79
CA ASP A 144 -74.79 4.51 49.44
C ASP A 144 -73.84 5.51 48.78
N ALA A 145 -73.99 6.81 49.05
CA ALA A 145 -73.04 7.84 48.62
C ALA A 145 -71.67 7.68 49.30
N LEU A 146 -71.64 7.53 50.63
CA LEU A 146 -70.40 7.31 51.39
C LEU A 146 -69.69 6.01 50.97
N GLU A 147 -70.44 4.96 50.66
CA GLU A 147 -69.88 3.68 50.19
C GLU A 147 -69.17 3.84 48.84
N LYS A 148 -69.75 4.63 47.91
CA LYS A 148 -69.08 5.00 46.66
C LYS A 148 -67.82 5.82 46.93
N GLU A 149 -67.87 6.83 47.79
CA GLU A 149 -66.71 7.66 48.13
C GLU A 149 -65.56 6.84 48.73
N VAL A 150 -65.85 5.92 49.65
CA VAL A 150 -64.86 5.02 50.27
C VAL A 150 -64.24 4.08 49.23
N ASN A 151 -65.05 3.52 48.33
CA ASN A 151 -64.55 2.66 47.25
C ASN A 151 -63.65 3.44 46.28
N THR A 152 -64.04 4.66 45.87
CA THR A 152 -63.21 5.52 45.02
C THR A 152 -61.87 5.86 45.71
N LEU A 153 -61.88 6.19 47.00
CA LEU A 153 -60.65 6.44 47.75
C LEU A 153 -59.75 5.19 47.85
N ALA A 154 -60.35 4.00 47.95
CA ALA A 154 -59.61 2.74 47.95
C ALA A 154 -58.94 2.47 46.59
N GLU A 155 -59.65 2.67 45.48
CA GLU A 155 -59.13 2.54 44.12
C GLU A 155 -58.00 3.54 43.84
N GLU A 156 -58.20 4.81 44.17
CA GLU A 156 -57.17 5.85 44.04
C GLU A 156 -55.93 5.54 44.90
N GLY A 157 -56.12 5.05 46.12
CA GLY A 157 -55.04 4.62 47.00
C GLY A 157 -54.27 3.42 46.46
N ALA A 158 -54.96 2.44 45.88
CA ALA A 158 -54.34 1.29 45.22
C ALA A 158 -53.55 1.71 43.97
N ALA A 159 -54.09 2.63 43.16
CA ALA A 159 -53.41 3.19 41.99
C ALA A 159 -52.12 3.95 42.38
N LEU A 160 -52.18 4.80 43.41
CA LEU A 160 -51.01 5.52 43.93
C LEU A 160 -49.94 4.57 44.48
N ARG A 161 -50.35 3.50 45.18
CA ARG A 161 -49.41 2.46 45.64
C ARG A 161 -48.73 1.76 44.46
N GLY A 162 -49.50 1.37 43.44
CA GLY A 162 -48.92 0.76 42.23
C GLY A 162 -47.92 1.68 41.52
N GLN A 163 -48.20 2.98 41.45
CA GLN A 163 -47.27 3.98 40.91
C GLN A 163 -45.99 4.09 41.76
N LEU A 164 -46.10 4.09 43.08
CA LEU A 164 -44.95 4.09 44.00
C LEU A 164 -44.09 2.83 43.85
N ASP A 165 -44.71 1.65 43.74
CA ASP A 165 -43.99 0.39 43.57
C ASP A 165 -43.23 0.38 42.24
N ALA A 166 -43.87 0.83 41.15
CA ALA A 166 -43.22 0.96 39.84
C ALA A 166 -42.05 1.95 39.87
N LEU A 167 -42.22 3.12 40.49
CA LEU A 167 -41.19 4.14 40.62
C LEU A 167 -40.04 3.67 41.53
N THR A 168 -40.33 2.88 42.56
CA THR A 168 -39.32 2.25 43.44
C THR A 168 -38.47 1.26 42.67
N GLN A 169 -39.09 0.38 41.88
CA GLN A 169 -38.36 -0.53 41.01
C GLN A 169 -37.55 0.20 39.93
N GLN A 170 -38.04 1.34 39.43
CA GLN A 170 -37.28 2.16 38.48
C GLN A 170 -36.03 2.77 39.12
N VAL A 171 -36.16 3.41 40.29
CA VAL A 171 -35.00 3.97 41.02
C VAL A 171 -33.97 2.89 41.34
N GLN A 172 -34.39 1.71 41.81
CA GLN A 172 -33.46 0.61 42.09
C GLN A 172 -32.70 0.12 40.85
N ARG A 173 -33.35 0.10 39.68
CA ARG A 173 -32.72 -0.24 38.40
C ARG A 173 -31.74 0.84 37.94
N ASP A 174 -32.15 2.11 38.01
CA ASP A 174 -31.29 3.22 37.63
C ASP A 174 -30.05 3.31 38.56
N GLU A 175 -30.23 3.07 39.87
CA GLU A 175 -29.14 3.02 40.85
C GLU A 175 -28.17 1.86 40.61
N SER A 176 -28.66 0.68 40.21
CA SER A 176 -27.79 -0.45 39.90
C SER A 176 -27.00 -0.22 38.60
N GLU A 177 -27.63 0.36 37.58
CA GLU A 177 -26.94 0.79 36.35
C GLU A 177 -25.87 1.84 36.65
N ALA A 178 -26.20 2.86 37.45
CA ALA A 178 -25.26 3.91 37.84
C ALA A 178 -24.05 3.36 38.61
N ARG A 179 -24.26 2.37 39.50
CA ARG A 179 -23.17 1.67 40.21
C ARG A 179 -22.28 0.86 39.25
N SER A 180 -22.88 0.14 38.29
CA SER A 180 -22.11 -0.59 37.27
C SER A 180 -21.24 0.36 36.45
N LEU A 181 -21.81 1.45 35.97
CA LEU A 181 -21.08 2.45 35.19
C LEU A 181 -19.96 3.12 35.97
N LEU A 182 -20.16 3.38 37.28
CA LEU A 182 -19.10 3.91 38.14
C LEU A 182 -17.91 2.94 38.24
N LEU A 183 -18.17 1.65 38.43
CA LEU A 183 -17.10 0.64 38.50
C LEU A 183 -16.36 0.50 37.17
N GLU A 184 -17.09 0.51 36.05
CA GLU A 184 -16.50 0.49 34.72
C GLU A 184 -15.65 1.74 34.44
N GLU A 185 -16.12 2.92 34.83
CA GLU A 185 -15.37 4.16 34.70
C GLU A 185 -14.09 4.15 35.54
N GLN A 186 -14.15 3.64 36.78
CA GLN A 186 -12.97 3.48 37.64
C GLN A 186 -11.92 2.57 36.98
N ALA A 187 -12.33 1.41 36.46
CA ALA A 187 -11.42 0.49 35.77
C ALA A 187 -10.78 1.14 34.52
N LEU A 188 -11.56 1.88 33.72
CA LEU A 188 -11.04 2.60 32.56
C LEU A 188 -10.09 3.74 32.96
N THR A 189 -10.35 4.41 34.09
CA THR A 189 -9.50 5.48 34.62
C THR A 189 -8.19 4.93 35.18
N GLU A 190 -8.20 3.75 35.79
CA GLU A 190 -6.98 3.05 36.21
C GLU A 190 -6.13 2.60 35.01
N GLU A 191 -6.77 2.07 33.95
CA GLU A 191 -6.09 1.75 32.70
C GLU A 191 -5.46 3.00 32.07
N TRP A 192 -6.19 4.12 32.06
CA TRP A 192 -5.70 5.41 31.61
C TRP A 192 -4.45 5.86 32.37
N GLN A 193 -4.48 5.82 33.71
CA GLN A 193 -3.35 6.20 34.55
C GLN A 193 -2.13 5.32 34.28
N THR A 194 -2.34 4.02 34.09
CA THR A 194 -1.27 3.06 33.75
C THR A 194 -0.61 3.41 32.42
N LEU A 195 -1.41 3.75 31.40
CA LEU A 195 -0.89 4.15 30.09
C LEU A 195 -0.19 5.52 30.13
N CYS A 196 -0.72 6.48 30.89
CA CYS A 196 -0.08 7.78 31.11
C CYS A 196 1.29 7.61 31.78
N ALA A 197 1.39 6.74 32.79
CA ALA A 197 2.66 6.39 33.42
C ALA A 197 3.64 5.73 32.45
N ALA A 198 3.18 4.78 31.63
CA ALA A 198 4.02 4.12 30.63
C ALA A 198 4.55 5.09 29.56
N LEU A 199 3.76 6.12 29.21
CA LEU A 199 4.14 7.18 28.30
C LEU A 199 4.90 8.34 28.97
N SER A 200 5.00 8.33 30.31
CA SER A 200 5.58 9.41 31.12
C SER A 200 4.93 10.78 30.86
N VAL A 201 3.60 10.79 30.68
CA VAL A 201 2.80 12.01 30.46
C VAL A 201 1.77 12.18 31.58
N GLN A 202 1.42 13.42 31.89
CA GLN A 202 0.37 13.78 32.84
C GLN A 202 -0.83 14.34 32.05
N LEU A 203 -1.76 13.47 31.65
CA LEU A 203 -2.98 13.84 30.93
C LEU A 203 -4.20 13.40 31.72
N GLN A 204 -5.24 14.24 31.72
CA GLN A 204 -6.54 13.91 32.31
C GLN A 204 -7.51 13.39 31.25
N PRO A 205 -8.41 12.44 31.57
CA PRO A 205 -9.39 11.91 30.61
C PRO A 205 -10.31 12.96 29.98
N GLN A 206 -10.54 14.09 30.67
CA GLN A 206 -11.40 15.19 30.23
C GLN A 206 -10.70 16.23 29.34
N GLU A 207 -9.36 16.20 29.27
CA GLU A 207 -8.58 17.14 28.45
C GLU A 207 -8.67 16.77 26.96
N ASP A 208 -8.64 17.76 26.07
CA ASP A 208 -8.60 17.49 24.64
C ASP A 208 -7.23 16.90 24.23
N LEU A 209 -7.23 15.65 23.77
CA LEU A 209 -6.02 14.96 23.31
C LEU A 209 -5.58 15.37 21.90
N SER A 210 -6.41 16.08 21.14
CA SER A 210 -6.18 16.35 19.72
C SER A 210 -4.80 17.00 19.49
N GLY A 211 -4.50 18.10 20.18
CA GLY A 211 -3.23 18.81 20.04
C GLY A 211 -2.01 17.98 20.45
N TRP A 212 -2.14 17.15 21.49
CA TRP A 212 -1.05 16.28 21.93
C TRP A 212 -0.78 15.15 20.92
N LEU A 213 -1.83 14.53 20.37
CA LEU A 213 -1.71 13.50 19.33
C LEU A 213 -1.12 14.09 18.05
N THR A 214 -1.61 15.25 17.60
CA THR A 214 -1.09 15.94 16.41
C THR A 214 0.37 16.33 16.59
N GLY A 215 0.75 16.91 17.74
CA GLY A 215 2.16 17.23 18.00
C GLY A 215 3.07 16.00 17.98
N ALA A 216 2.56 14.86 18.46
CA ALA A 216 3.31 13.60 18.41
C ALA A 216 3.39 12.98 17.01
N GLU A 217 2.42 13.22 16.13
CA GLU A 217 2.46 12.87 14.70
C GLU A 217 3.40 13.79 13.92
N GLU A 218 3.36 15.10 14.18
CA GLU A 218 4.27 16.09 13.59
C GLU A 218 5.73 15.77 13.94
N HIS A 219 6.01 15.42 15.20
CA HIS A 219 7.35 15.00 15.60
C HIS A 219 7.80 13.71 14.90
N GLU A 220 6.90 12.73 14.73
CA GLU A 220 7.18 11.50 13.95
C GLU A 220 7.53 11.83 12.49
N GLN A 221 6.79 12.75 11.86
CA GLN A 221 7.09 13.24 10.51
C GLN A 221 8.44 13.94 10.43
N GLN A 222 8.80 14.76 11.43
CA GLN A 222 10.11 15.42 11.49
C GLN A 222 11.25 14.40 11.59
N LEU A 223 11.10 13.34 12.39
CA LEU A 223 12.08 12.25 12.48
C LEU A 223 12.24 11.50 11.15
N ASP A 224 11.13 11.23 10.44
CA ASP A 224 11.19 10.59 9.12
C ASP A 224 11.85 11.49 8.06
N GLN A 225 11.58 12.79 8.07
CA GLN A 225 12.27 13.73 7.18
C GLN A 225 13.76 13.82 7.50
N LEU A 226 14.15 13.83 8.77
CA LEU A 226 15.56 13.81 9.18
C LEU A 226 16.26 12.52 8.72
N SER A 227 15.57 11.38 8.82
CA SER A 227 16.05 10.09 8.30
C SER A 227 16.33 10.15 6.80
N GLN A 228 15.43 10.77 6.03
CA GLN A 228 15.62 10.93 4.58
C GLN A 228 16.82 11.84 4.28
N ARG A 229 16.98 12.94 5.02
CA ARG A 229 18.15 13.83 4.87
C ARG A 229 19.46 13.10 5.12
N HIS A 230 19.57 12.32 6.21
CA HIS A 230 20.79 11.56 6.49
C HIS A 230 21.09 10.50 5.44
N ALA A 231 20.07 9.81 4.92
CA ALA A 231 20.24 8.85 3.84
C ALA A 231 20.82 9.51 2.58
N LEU A 232 20.23 10.65 2.15
CA LEU A 232 20.73 11.42 1.01
C LEU A 232 22.13 11.98 1.24
N GLN A 233 22.43 12.50 2.44
CA GLN A 233 23.77 12.97 2.80
C GLN A 233 24.82 11.85 2.68
N THR A 234 24.46 10.64 3.11
CA THR A 234 25.34 9.47 3.05
C THR A 234 25.59 9.06 1.59
N GLN A 235 24.56 9.07 0.75
CA GLN A 235 24.67 8.79 -0.69
C GLN A 235 25.52 9.84 -1.41
N ILE A 236 25.30 11.12 -1.13
CA ILE A 236 26.09 12.22 -1.70
C ILE A 236 27.56 12.08 -1.30
N ALA A 237 27.85 11.78 -0.03
CA ALA A 237 29.22 11.56 0.44
C ALA A 237 29.88 10.38 -0.30
N ALA A 238 29.19 9.24 -0.42
CA ALA A 238 29.70 8.07 -1.15
C ALA A 238 29.96 8.38 -2.64
N HIS A 239 29.04 9.07 -3.31
CA HIS A 239 29.24 9.49 -4.70
C HIS A 239 30.39 10.48 -4.85
N THR A 240 30.55 11.41 -3.90
CA THR A 240 31.66 12.38 -3.91
C THR A 240 33.00 11.68 -3.76
N GLU A 241 33.11 10.70 -2.85
CA GLU A 241 34.31 9.89 -2.68
C GLU A 241 34.61 9.06 -3.95
N GLN A 242 33.58 8.47 -4.56
CA GLN A 242 33.73 7.71 -5.79
C GLN A 242 34.24 8.56 -6.96
N VAL A 243 33.69 9.77 -7.13
CA VAL A 243 34.17 10.74 -8.13
C VAL A 243 35.62 11.11 -7.86
N ALA A 244 35.97 11.46 -6.62
CA ALA A 244 37.36 11.79 -6.26
C ALA A 244 38.33 10.64 -6.56
N ARG A 245 37.92 9.39 -6.28
CA ARG A 245 38.72 8.20 -6.59
C ARG A 245 38.93 8.02 -8.09
N PHE A 246 37.89 8.17 -8.92
CA PHE A 246 38.03 8.07 -10.37
C PHE A 246 38.87 9.20 -10.95
N THR A 247 38.70 10.44 -10.47
CA THR A 247 39.53 11.57 -10.90
C THR A 247 41.01 11.33 -10.59
N ALA A 248 41.33 10.83 -9.39
CA ALA A 248 42.71 10.48 -9.03
C ALA A 248 43.28 9.35 -9.90
N GLN A 249 42.49 8.32 -10.21
CA GLN A 249 42.89 7.23 -11.10
C GLN A 249 43.16 7.69 -12.53
N ILE A 250 42.31 8.57 -13.07
CA ILE A 250 42.51 9.16 -14.40
C ILE A 250 43.79 9.99 -14.41
N ALA A 251 44.00 10.86 -13.43
CA ALA A 251 45.20 11.68 -13.31
C ALA A 251 46.47 10.82 -13.20
N GLN A 252 46.43 9.74 -12.41
CA GLN A 252 47.55 8.80 -12.29
C GLN A 252 47.86 8.11 -13.62
N ARG A 253 46.83 7.61 -14.34
CA ARG A 253 47.01 6.97 -15.65
C ARG A 253 47.53 7.94 -16.70
N GLN A 254 47.03 9.17 -16.71
CA GLN A 254 47.53 10.22 -17.60
C GLN A 254 49.00 10.54 -17.30
N ALA A 255 49.38 10.64 -16.03
CA ALA A 255 50.77 10.86 -15.63
C ALA A 255 51.68 9.68 -16.05
N SER A 256 51.25 8.43 -15.86
CA SER A 256 52.02 7.26 -16.29
C SER A 256 52.17 7.20 -17.81
N LEU A 257 51.07 7.39 -18.56
CA LEU A 257 51.12 7.43 -20.02
C LEU A 257 52.02 8.55 -20.54
N THR A 258 51.96 9.74 -19.91
CA THR A 258 52.83 10.86 -20.28
C THR A 258 54.30 10.53 -20.02
N ALA A 259 54.62 9.86 -18.91
CA ALA A 259 55.98 9.43 -18.60
C ALA A 259 56.48 8.37 -19.59
N ASP A 260 55.65 7.38 -19.93
CA ASP A 260 55.99 6.32 -20.89
C ASP A 260 56.22 6.89 -22.30
N LEU A 261 55.35 7.80 -22.76
CA LEU A 261 55.50 8.48 -24.06
C LEU A 261 56.73 9.37 -24.11
N ALA A 262 57.09 10.03 -23.00
CA ALA A 262 58.27 10.88 -22.93
C ALA A 262 59.58 10.11 -23.19
N LEU A 263 59.64 8.81 -22.87
CA LEU A 263 60.78 7.94 -23.22
C LEU A 263 61.03 7.86 -24.73
N TYR A 264 59.96 7.99 -25.52
CA TYR A 264 60.00 7.99 -26.98
C TYR A 264 59.99 9.40 -27.59
N LYS A 265 60.16 10.45 -26.76
CA LYS A 265 60.04 11.86 -27.16
C LYS A 265 58.68 12.20 -27.76
N LEU A 266 57.65 11.47 -27.37
CA LEU A 266 56.25 11.73 -27.73
C LEU A 266 55.54 12.42 -26.58
N SER A 267 54.51 13.21 -26.88
CA SER A 267 53.61 13.83 -25.91
C SER A 267 52.20 13.25 -26.05
N LEU A 268 51.46 13.21 -24.94
CA LEU A 268 50.06 12.80 -24.96
C LEU A 268 49.24 13.85 -25.76
N PRO A 269 48.46 13.44 -26.78
CA PRO A 269 47.65 14.37 -27.56
C PRO A 269 46.46 14.92 -26.77
N ALA A 270 45.91 16.04 -27.21
CA ALA A 270 44.59 16.49 -26.75
C ALA A 270 43.53 15.48 -27.19
N PRO A 271 42.42 15.32 -26.43
CA PRO A 271 41.39 14.31 -26.74
C PRO A 271 40.74 14.50 -28.11
N GLU A 272 40.72 15.72 -28.63
CA GLU A 272 40.22 16.04 -29.98
C GLU A 272 41.14 15.57 -31.13
N ASP A 273 42.44 15.43 -30.85
CA ASP A 273 43.46 15.07 -31.84
C ASP A 273 43.97 13.62 -31.69
N GLU A 274 43.34 12.83 -30.82
CA GLU A 274 43.78 11.47 -30.48
C GLU A 274 43.78 10.54 -31.71
N ALA A 275 42.73 10.60 -32.52
CA ALA A 275 42.58 9.75 -33.70
C ALA A 275 43.63 10.06 -34.78
N THR A 276 43.90 11.34 -35.02
CA THR A 276 44.94 11.78 -35.96
C THR A 276 46.32 11.41 -35.45
N TRP A 277 46.59 11.63 -34.16
CA TRP A 277 47.87 11.27 -33.54
C TRP A 277 48.15 9.76 -33.64
N LEU A 278 47.15 8.91 -33.38
CA LEU A 278 47.27 7.46 -33.54
C LEU A 278 47.47 7.03 -35.00
N SER A 279 46.76 7.68 -35.94
CA SER A 279 46.93 7.39 -37.38
C SER A 279 48.35 7.70 -37.85
N ASP A 280 48.91 8.85 -37.46
CA ASP A 280 50.26 9.24 -37.82
C ASP A 280 51.29 8.23 -37.29
N ARG A 281 51.13 7.73 -36.05
CA ARG A 281 52.00 6.69 -35.50
C ARG A 281 51.85 5.35 -36.22
N ALA A 282 50.63 4.98 -36.60
CA ALA A 282 50.38 3.75 -37.36
C ALA A 282 51.03 3.81 -38.74
N ASP A 283 50.97 4.95 -39.41
CA ASP A 283 51.60 5.14 -40.72
C ASP A 283 53.12 5.21 -40.63
N GLU A 284 53.69 5.82 -39.59
CA GLU A 284 55.12 5.73 -39.28
C GLU A 284 55.58 4.28 -39.10
N ALA A 285 54.82 3.45 -38.37
CA ALA A 285 55.14 2.05 -38.18
C ALA A 285 55.10 1.25 -39.50
N LYS A 286 54.11 1.51 -40.36
CA LYS A 286 54.05 0.90 -41.71
C LYS A 286 55.24 1.30 -42.56
N MET A 287 55.61 2.58 -42.57
CA MET A 287 56.79 3.06 -43.32
C MET A 287 58.08 2.41 -42.82
N TRP A 288 58.24 2.27 -41.50
CA TRP A 288 59.39 1.59 -40.92
C TRP A 288 59.46 0.11 -41.33
N GLN A 289 58.32 -0.59 -41.29
CA GLN A 289 58.22 -1.98 -41.73
C GLN A 289 58.57 -2.15 -43.21
N GLN A 290 58.05 -1.27 -44.08
CA GLN A 290 58.37 -1.28 -45.52
C GLN A 290 59.87 -1.13 -45.76
N ARG A 291 60.50 -0.14 -45.12
CA ARG A 291 61.96 0.08 -45.23
C ARG A 291 62.76 -1.12 -44.71
N GLN A 292 62.30 -1.79 -43.66
CA GLN A 292 62.96 -2.98 -43.14
C GLN A 292 62.90 -4.13 -44.16
N THR A 293 61.75 -4.32 -44.82
CA THR A 293 61.60 -5.29 -45.91
C THR A 293 62.52 -4.94 -47.07
N GLU A 294 62.55 -3.69 -47.51
CA GLU A 294 63.45 -3.22 -48.59
C GLU A 294 64.92 -3.48 -48.25
N LEU A 295 65.35 -3.21 -47.02
CA LEU A 295 66.72 -3.50 -46.57
C LEU A 295 67.02 -5.00 -46.57
N ALA A 296 66.07 -5.84 -46.13
CA ALA A 296 66.23 -7.30 -46.17
C ALA A 296 66.32 -7.82 -47.62
N ASP A 297 65.53 -7.25 -48.52
CA ASP A 297 65.57 -7.57 -49.96
C ASP A 297 66.89 -7.15 -50.60
N LEU A 298 67.38 -5.94 -50.30
CA LEU A 298 68.69 -5.45 -50.76
C LEU A 298 69.83 -6.31 -50.21
N GLN A 299 69.77 -6.72 -48.95
CA GLN A 299 70.76 -7.64 -48.36
C GLN A 299 70.77 -8.98 -49.10
N THR A 300 69.58 -9.52 -49.39
CA THR A 300 69.43 -10.76 -50.16
C THR A 300 70.01 -10.61 -51.58
N GLN A 301 69.84 -9.46 -52.21
CA GLN A 301 70.43 -9.16 -53.52
C GLN A 301 71.96 -9.07 -53.44
N LEU A 302 72.51 -8.41 -52.42
CA LEU A 302 73.95 -8.35 -52.18
C LEU A 302 74.54 -9.76 -51.96
N ASP A 303 73.90 -10.58 -51.13
CA ASP A 303 74.34 -11.96 -50.87
C ASP A 303 74.28 -12.84 -52.13
N ARG A 304 73.35 -12.57 -53.07
CA ARG A 304 73.29 -13.23 -54.39
C ARG A 304 74.38 -12.76 -55.34
N LEU A 305 74.74 -11.47 -55.30
CA LEU A 305 75.78 -10.90 -56.15
C LEU A 305 77.20 -11.21 -55.63
N ALA A 306 77.37 -11.44 -54.33
CA ALA A 306 78.64 -11.78 -53.71
C ALA A 306 79.36 -12.99 -54.37
N PRO A 307 78.73 -14.17 -54.53
CA PRO A 307 79.37 -15.30 -55.21
C PRO A 307 79.61 -15.03 -56.71
N LEU A 308 78.75 -14.24 -57.38
CA LEU A 308 78.94 -13.89 -58.79
C LEU A 308 80.15 -12.97 -58.99
N LEU A 309 80.39 -12.03 -58.08
CA LEU A 309 81.57 -11.18 -58.07
C LEU A 309 82.85 -12.00 -57.81
N GLU A 310 82.81 -13.03 -56.96
CA GLU A 310 83.94 -13.95 -56.77
C GLU A 310 84.24 -14.81 -58.00
N THR A 311 83.24 -15.09 -58.86
CA THR A 311 83.44 -15.83 -60.12
C THR A 311 83.94 -14.99 -61.29
N LEU A 312 84.00 -13.67 -61.14
CA LEU A 312 84.57 -12.82 -62.20
C LEU A 312 86.11 -12.96 -62.19
N PRO A 313 86.73 -13.22 -63.36
CA PRO A 313 88.19 -13.26 -63.44
C PRO A 313 88.75 -11.92 -62.99
N GLN A 314 89.78 -11.96 -62.13
CA GLN A 314 90.47 -10.74 -61.71
C GLN A 314 90.93 -10.00 -62.97
N MET A 315 90.46 -8.77 -63.17
CA MET A 315 90.90 -7.89 -64.27
C MET A 315 92.35 -7.47 -64.01
N GLY A 316 93.25 -8.39 -64.32
CA GLY A 316 94.69 -8.31 -64.21
C GLY A 316 95.31 -9.29 -65.21
N THR A 317 95.57 -8.78 -66.41
CA THR A 317 96.39 -9.35 -67.50
C THR A 317 95.96 -10.71 -68.07
N VAL A 318 95.09 -10.68 -69.08
CA VAL A 318 94.86 -11.79 -70.01
C VAL A 318 95.98 -11.78 -71.04
N ASP A 319 96.85 -12.80 -71.02
CA ASP A 319 97.66 -13.19 -72.18
C ASP A 319 96.76 -13.99 -73.15
N ILE A 320 96.78 -13.57 -74.41
CA ILE A 320 96.02 -14.16 -75.51
C ILE A 320 96.85 -15.32 -76.05
N ASP A 321 96.54 -16.54 -75.62
CA ASP A 321 96.71 -17.77 -76.41
C ASP A 321 96.11 -18.93 -75.60
N ASP A 322 94.84 -19.20 -75.83
CA ASP A 322 94.32 -20.57 -75.77
C ASP A 322 93.04 -20.62 -76.60
N ASP A 323 93.15 -21.34 -77.71
CA ASP A 323 92.08 -21.65 -78.65
C ASP A 323 91.13 -22.64 -77.95
N VAL A 324 90.23 -22.11 -77.11
CA VAL A 324 89.21 -22.92 -76.44
C VAL A 324 88.17 -23.35 -77.49
N PRO A 325 87.98 -24.65 -77.74
CA PRO A 325 87.01 -25.13 -78.72
C PRO A 325 85.60 -24.75 -78.25
N LEU A 326 84.86 -24.00 -79.07
CA LEU A 326 83.44 -23.71 -78.88
C LEU A 326 82.56 -24.94 -79.22
N ASP A 327 82.91 -26.10 -78.67
CA ASP A 327 81.99 -27.22 -78.62
C ASP A 327 80.90 -26.86 -77.60
N ASN A 328 79.64 -26.90 -78.05
CA ASN A 328 78.38 -26.57 -77.34
C ASN A 328 77.72 -25.22 -77.70
N TRP A 329 78.32 -24.34 -78.51
CA TRP A 329 77.64 -23.09 -78.92
C TRP A 329 76.36 -23.34 -79.73
N ARG A 330 76.33 -24.37 -80.57
CA ARG A 330 75.13 -24.76 -81.32
C ARG A 330 74.02 -25.29 -80.42
N GLN A 331 74.37 -26.08 -79.39
CA GLN A 331 73.39 -26.59 -78.44
C GLN A 331 72.79 -25.47 -77.58
N ALA A 332 73.63 -24.53 -77.10
CA ALA A 332 73.16 -23.35 -76.40
C ALA A 332 72.25 -22.47 -77.30
N HIS A 333 72.56 -22.37 -78.60
CA HIS A 333 71.70 -21.66 -79.57
C HIS A 333 70.35 -22.36 -79.77
N ASP A 334 70.32 -23.68 -79.96
CA ASP A 334 69.08 -24.45 -80.12
C ASP A 334 68.20 -24.39 -78.85
N GLU A 335 68.81 -24.41 -77.67
CA GLU A 335 68.13 -24.20 -76.38
C GLU A 335 67.56 -22.78 -76.25
N CYS A 336 68.29 -21.75 -76.68
CA CYS A 336 67.77 -20.37 -76.73
C CYS A 336 66.59 -20.24 -77.69
N VAL A 337 66.65 -20.86 -78.88
CA VAL A 337 65.54 -20.84 -79.85
C VAL A 337 64.32 -21.60 -79.31
N SER A 338 64.54 -22.74 -78.65
CA SER A 338 63.48 -23.51 -77.98
C SER A 338 62.81 -22.69 -76.88
N LEU A 339 63.59 -22.08 -75.98
CA LEU A 339 63.08 -21.21 -74.91
C LEU A 339 62.32 -20.01 -75.48
N GLN A 340 62.80 -19.42 -76.57
CA GLN A 340 62.12 -18.32 -77.25
C GLN A 340 60.75 -18.75 -77.80
N SER A 341 60.65 -19.94 -78.39
CA SER A 341 59.38 -20.49 -78.86
C SER A 341 58.41 -20.81 -77.70
N GLN A 342 58.92 -21.30 -76.57
CA GLN A 342 58.12 -21.57 -75.37
C GLN A 342 57.59 -20.26 -74.76
N LEU A 343 58.44 -19.23 -74.70
CA LEU A 343 58.09 -17.90 -74.19
C LEU A 343 57.02 -17.26 -75.07
N GLN A 344 57.14 -17.38 -76.39
CA GLN A 344 56.13 -16.91 -77.34
C GLN A 344 54.79 -17.64 -77.16
N THR A 345 54.81 -18.95 -76.91
CA THR A 345 53.60 -19.74 -76.63
C THR A 345 52.93 -19.31 -75.33
N LEU A 346 53.71 -19.12 -74.26
CA LEU A 346 53.20 -18.64 -72.97
C LEU A 346 52.64 -17.21 -73.04
N GLN A 347 53.28 -16.32 -73.81
CA GLN A 347 52.74 -14.98 -74.05
C GLN A 347 51.40 -15.02 -74.78
N GLN A 348 51.25 -15.92 -75.76
CA GLN A 348 49.99 -16.09 -76.48
C GLN A 348 48.88 -16.62 -75.56
N GLN A 349 49.19 -17.61 -74.71
CA GLN A 349 48.25 -18.12 -73.70
C GLN A 349 47.85 -17.06 -72.68
N ALA A 350 48.80 -16.29 -72.16
CA ALA A 350 48.51 -15.21 -71.22
C ALA A 350 47.59 -14.14 -71.85
N THR A 351 47.84 -13.80 -73.12
CA THR A 351 46.99 -12.86 -73.86
C THR A 351 45.57 -13.41 -74.03
N GLN A 352 45.43 -14.71 -74.30
CA GLN A 352 44.13 -15.35 -74.48
C GLN A 352 43.33 -15.46 -73.17
N GLU A 353 43.98 -15.79 -72.05
CA GLU A 353 43.33 -15.78 -70.73
C GLU A 353 42.97 -14.36 -70.28
N GLN A 354 43.80 -13.36 -70.57
CA GLN A 354 43.47 -11.96 -70.33
C GLN A 354 42.20 -11.56 -71.10
N GLN A 355 42.12 -11.93 -72.39
CA GLN A 355 40.93 -11.67 -73.22
C GLN A 355 39.68 -12.34 -72.65
N ARG A 356 39.77 -13.64 -72.29
CA ARG A 356 38.66 -14.38 -71.65
C ARG A 356 38.22 -13.75 -70.33
N ALA A 357 39.14 -13.28 -69.51
CA ALA A 357 38.84 -12.59 -68.27
C ALA A 357 38.10 -11.27 -68.54
N THR A 358 38.56 -10.45 -69.48
CA THR A 358 37.86 -9.21 -69.87
C THR A 358 36.47 -9.49 -70.44
N GLU A 359 36.30 -10.51 -71.28
CA GLU A 359 34.99 -10.91 -71.81
C GLU A 359 34.04 -11.35 -70.68
N ALA A 360 34.54 -12.12 -69.72
CA ALA A 360 33.78 -12.53 -68.54
C ALA A 360 33.37 -11.34 -67.66
N THR A 361 34.28 -10.37 -67.44
CA THR A 361 33.97 -9.14 -66.71
C THR A 361 32.91 -8.30 -67.42
N VAL A 362 33.06 -8.08 -68.74
CA VAL A 362 32.07 -7.33 -69.53
C VAL A 362 30.71 -8.03 -69.52
N HIS A 363 30.68 -9.35 -69.65
CA HIS A 363 29.45 -10.14 -69.57
C HIS A 363 28.81 -10.04 -68.18
N PHE A 364 29.61 -10.12 -67.11
CA PHE A 364 29.14 -9.97 -65.73
C PHE A 364 28.58 -8.56 -65.48
N ASP A 365 29.27 -7.50 -65.89
CA ASP A 365 28.82 -6.11 -65.75
C ASP A 365 27.52 -5.85 -66.54
N ALA A 366 27.39 -6.44 -67.74
CA ALA A 366 26.17 -6.38 -68.53
C ALA A 366 25.00 -7.10 -67.83
N ALA A 367 25.25 -8.27 -67.23
CA ALA A 367 24.26 -8.99 -66.44
C ALA A 367 23.88 -8.21 -65.16
N LEU A 368 24.84 -7.56 -64.51
CA LEU A 368 24.62 -6.73 -63.33
C LEU A 368 23.68 -5.55 -63.63
N LYS A 369 23.82 -4.90 -64.80
CA LYS A 369 22.91 -3.80 -65.21
C LYS A 369 21.46 -4.23 -65.40
N ASN A 370 21.21 -5.50 -65.73
CA ASN A 370 19.87 -6.07 -65.83
C ASN A 370 19.37 -6.67 -64.50
N SER A 371 20.20 -6.60 -63.46
CA SER A 371 19.94 -7.13 -62.13
C SER A 371 19.39 -6.03 -61.20
N PRO A 372 18.63 -6.38 -60.15
CA PRO A 372 18.16 -5.42 -59.15
C PRO A 372 19.25 -4.90 -58.18
N PHE A 373 20.52 -5.26 -58.37
CA PHE A 373 21.63 -4.84 -57.51
C PHE A 373 22.43 -3.71 -58.12
N ASP A 374 22.64 -2.64 -57.35
CA ASP A 374 23.30 -1.40 -57.82
C ASP A 374 24.82 -1.52 -57.98
N SER A 375 25.45 -2.57 -57.42
CA SER A 375 26.89 -2.80 -57.52
C SER A 375 27.27 -4.26 -57.37
N GLN A 376 28.46 -4.64 -57.84
CA GLN A 376 29.05 -5.96 -57.61
C GLN A 376 29.18 -6.29 -56.11
N THR A 377 29.50 -5.30 -55.28
CA THR A 377 29.58 -5.47 -53.82
C THR A 377 28.21 -5.72 -53.19
N ALA A 378 27.15 -5.08 -53.68
CA ALA A 378 25.78 -5.35 -53.25
C ALA A 378 25.30 -6.75 -53.68
N PHE A 379 25.67 -7.19 -54.89
CA PHE A 379 25.39 -8.55 -55.37
C PHE A 379 26.09 -9.62 -54.52
N LEU A 380 27.39 -9.46 -54.24
CA LEU A 380 28.15 -10.39 -53.40
C LEU A 380 27.69 -10.38 -51.94
N ALA A 381 27.28 -9.23 -51.41
CA ALA A 381 26.70 -9.15 -50.07
C ALA A 381 25.30 -9.78 -49.96
N ALA A 382 24.56 -9.84 -51.08
CA ALA A 382 23.26 -10.50 -51.15
C ALA A 382 23.37 -12.01 -51.43
N LEU A 383 24.56 -12.52 -51.71
CA LEU A 383 24.80 -13.94 -51.87
C LEU A 383 24.67 -14.60 -50.49
N LEU A 384 23.52 -15.23 -50.23
CA LEU A 384 23.32 -16.01 -49.02
C LEU A 384 24.28 -17.21 -49.02
N ASP A 385 24.85 -17.50 -47.86
CA ASP A 385 25.64 -18.69 -47.61
C ASP A 385 24.77 -19.97 -47.69
N GLU A 386 25.41 -21.08 -48.08
CA GLU A 386 24.72 -22.34 -48.37
C GLU A 386 23.95 -22.88 -47.14
N GLU A 387 24.42 -22.58 -45.93
CA GLU A 387 23.73 -22.89 -44.68
C GLU A 387 22.42 -22.09 -44.49
N THR A 388 22.40 -20.80 -44.82
CA THR A 388 21.18 -19.99 -44.69
C THR A 388 20.17 -20.30 -45.78
N LEU A 389 20.62 -20.59 -47.01
CA LEU A 389 19.74 -21.06 -48.09
C LEU A 389 19.04 -22.37 -47.70
N THR A 390 19.78 -23.37 -47.23
CA THR A 390 19.20 -24.66 -46.83
C THR A 390 18.27 -24.54 -45.61
N CYS A 391 18.52 -23.60 -44.69
CA CYS A 391 17.63 -23.31 -43.57
C CYS A 391 16.31 -22.67 -44.05
N LEU A 392 16.39 -21.69 -44.95
CA LEU A 392 15.22 -21.01 -45.52
C LEU A 392 14.36 -21.96 -46.36
N GLU A 393 14.96 -22.83 -47.16
CA GLU A 393 14.22 -23.85 -47.92
C GLU A 393 13.47 -24.83 -47.00
N LYS A 394 14.10 -25.26 -45.89
CA LYS A 394 13.43 -26.10 -44.88
C LYS A 394 12.27 -25.35 -44.20
N GLN A 395 12.44 -24.07 -43.89
CA GLN A 395 11.36 -23.25 -43.33
C GLN A 395 10.20 -23.05 -44.31
N GLN A 396 10.50 -22.81 -45.59
CA GLN A 396 9.48 -22.70 -46.64
C GLN A 396 8.67 -24.00 -46.74
N GLN A 397 9.33 -25.15 -46.83
CA GLN A 397 8.66 -26.45 -46.90
C GLN A 397 7.80 -26.74 -45.66
N ALA A 398 8.29 -26.37 -44.46
CA ALA A 398 7.53 -26.50 -43.23
C ALA A 398 6.26 -25.63 -43.25
N LEU A 399 6.38 -24.36 -43.65
CA LEU A 399 5.24 -23.45 -43.75
C LEU A 399 4.22 -23.88 -44.81
N GLU A 400 4.68 -24.37 -45.97
CA GLU A 400 3.79 -24.92 -47.00
C GLU A 400 3.03 -26.14 -46.49
N SER A 401 3.69 -27.03 -45.73
CA SER A 401 3.03 -28.20 -45.14
C SER A 401 1.98 -27.80 -44.08
N GLN A 402 2.28 -26.81 -43.23
CA GLN A 402 1.34 -26.28 -42.25
C GLN A 402 0.14 -25.61 -42.93
N LEU A 403 0.37 -24.87 -44.01
CA LEU A 403 -0.69 -24.22 -44.77
C LEU A 403 -1.60 -25.25 -45.45
N GLN A 404 -1.04 -26.34 -45.97
CA GLN A 404 -1.82 -27.47 -46.50
C GLN A 404 -2.63 -28.19 -45.41
N GLN A 405 -2.05 -28.43 -44.23
CA GLN A 405 -2.77 -29.00 -43.09
C GLN A 405 -3.91 -28.10 -42.62
N ALA A 406 -3.66 -26.80 -42.47
CA ALA A 406 -4.69 -25.82 -42.09
C ALA A 406 -5.84 -25.77 -43.12
N LYS A 407 -5.51 -25.81 -44.42
CA LYS A 407 -6.53 -25.93 -45.49
C LYS A 407 -7.31 -27.24 -45.40
N ALA A 408 -6.65 -28.37 -45.17
CA ALA A 408 -7.31 -29.67 -45.03
C ALA A 408 -8.25 -29.70 -43.80
N LEU A 409 -7.81 -29.17 -42.65
CA LEU A 409 -8.61 -29.05 -41.44
C LEU A 409 -9.81 -28.10 -41.63
N SER A 410 -9.61 -26.98 -42.34
CA SER A 410 -10.69 -26.08 -42.73
C SER A 410 -11.75 -26.80 -43.56
N VAL A 411 -11.35 -27.56 -44.58
CA VAL A 411 -12.28 -28.35 -45.42
C VAL A 411 -13.00 -29.43 -44.61
N GLN A 412 -12.31 -30.14 -43.70
CA GLN A 412 -12.93 -31.12 -42.80
C GLN A 412 -13.94 -30.49 -41.84
N SER A 413 -13.63 -29.33 -41.27
CA SER A 413 -14.56 -28.62 -40.38
C SER A 413 -15.83 -28.15 -41.10
N ALA A 414 -15.70 -27.76 -42.38
CA ALA A 414 -16.85 -27.40 -43.22
C ALA A 414 -17.71 -28.62 -43.60
N GLN A 415 -17.13 -29.82 -43.71
CA GLN A 415 -17.86 -31.05 -44.02
C GLN A 415 -18.56 -31.70 -42.81
N ASN A 416 -18.08 -31.46 -41.59
CA ASN A 416 -18.69 -31.99 -40.36
C ASN A 416 -19.76 -31.06 -39.74
N ALA A 417 -19.97 -29.87 -40.32
CA ALA A 417 -20.92 -28.87 -39.84
C ALA A 417 -22.18 -28.71 -40.73
N GLY A 418 -22.35 -29.55 -41.74
CA GLY A 418 -23.57 -29.69 -42.57
C GLY A 418 -24.06 -31.12 -42.54
#